data_AF-A0A4V2M7T3-F1
#
_entry.id   AF-A0A4V2M7T3-F1
#
_cell.length_a   1.000
_cell.length_b   1.000
_cell.length_c   1.000
_cell.angle_alpha   90.00
_cell.angle_beta   90.00
_cell.angle_gamma   90.00
#
_symmetry.space_group_name_H-M   'P 1'
#
loop_
_entity.id
_entity.type
_entity.pdbx_description
1 polymer ?
#
loop_
_entity_poly.entity_id
_entity_poly.type
_entity_poly.pdbx_seq_one_letter_code
_entity_poly.pdbx_strand_id
1 'polypeptide(L)'
;MEQTKQRSFPRIEFTDSEAGALEFPSSKSRSYNYYKPAKLRATMYEDVTVDVQPDPERHLTQGWIYGFGDGPGGYPKEWTAAKSSNWHAFLDPNEEWNQTIYRNNSAVVRQVDLGLQNAKRARAYDAWNPAWLKFVERNLGAWMHAENGLALHVFTSIQRSGPTNMINTAVAVNAAHKMRFAQDLALFNLDLAEAEVEFDGSAHKEVWQSAPEWQPTREVVERLTAVGDWCELLFATNIVFEQLVGSLFRTELVMQIAARNGDYLTPTIVGTGEHDYDRDLAYTRNLFRLLTRDEQHGETNKVLFGEWLTTWVPRCLAAAQALQPIWSQPADKSVTFADSLDAAKQKFRSLLEDLGLDIPKELDK
;
A
#
# COMPACT_ATOMS: atom_id res chain seq x y z
N MET A 1 38.97 -70.10 -9.92
CA MET A 1 38.80 -68.70 -10.37
C MET A 1 37.50 -68.19 -9.78
N GLU A 2 37.62 -67.35 -8.76
CA GLU A 2 36.49 -66.79 -8.03
C GLU A 2 35.88 -65.67 -8.88
N GLN A 3 34.62 -65.81 -9.31
CA GLN A 3 33.92 -64.76 -10.05
C GLN A 3 33.48 -63.68 -9.06
N THR A 4 34.20 -62.56 -9.05
CA THR A 4 33.84 -61.35 -8.33
C THR A 4 32.46 -60.88 -8.78
N LYS A 5 31.44 -61.02 -7.93
CA LYS A 5 30.12 -60.41 -8.15
C LYS A 5 30.29 -58.89 -8.17
N GLN A 6 30.39 -58.30 -9.36
CA GLN A 6 30.27 -56.86 -9.53
C GLN A 6 28.87 -56.45 -9.08
N ARG A 7 28.80 -55.68 -7.99
CA ARG A 7 27.56 -55.00 -7.60
C ARG A 7 27.23 -53.98 -8.68
N SER A 8 26.19 -54.26 -9.45
CA SER A 8 25.56 -53.27 -10.32
C SER A 8 24.90 -52.24 -9.41
N PHE A 9 25.46 -51.04 -9.36
CA PHE A 9 24.74 -49.88 -8.86
C PHE A 9 23.72 -49.46 -9.95
N PRO A 10 22.50 -49.05 -9.58
CA PRO A 10 21.57 -48.45 -10.54
C PRO A 10 22.28 -47.30 -11.24
N ARG A 11 22.33 -47.33 -12.58
CA ARG A 11 22.79 -46.17 -13.34
C ARG A 11 21.77 -45.06 -13.07
N ILE A 12 22.26 -43.89 -12.71
CA ILE A 12 21.44 -42.67 -12.70
C ILE A 12 21.05 -42.44 -14.16
N GLU A 13 19.82 -42.83 -14.50
CA GLU A 13 19.20 -42.42 -15.76
C GLU A 13 18.79 -40.97 -15.56
N PHE A 14 19.54 -40.06 -16.17
CA PHE A 14 19.06 -38.70 -16.33
C PHE A 14 17.91 -38.80 -17.31
N THR A 15 16.67 -38.87 -16.80
CA THR A 15 15.52 -38.51 -17.61
C THR A 15 15.75 -37.06 -18.01
N ASP A 16 16.04 -36.86 -19.28
CA ASP A 16 15.79 -35.59 -19.96
C ASP A 16 14.51 -34.99 -19.37
N SER A 17 14.54 -33.71 -19.02
CA SER A 17 13.32 -32.96 -18.70
C SER A 17 12.40 -32.99 -19.92
N GLU A 18 11.61 -34.06 -20.07
CA GLU A 18 10.85 -34.44 -21.27
C GLU A 18 9.97 -33.31 -21.82
N ALA A 19 9.57 -32.36 -20.96
CA ALA A 19 8.84 -31.16 -21.36
C ALA A 19 9.60 -30.28 -22.39
N GLY A 20 10.93 -30.27 -22.36
CA GLY A 20 11.78 -29.51 -23.29
C GLY A 20 12.06 -30.20 -24.63
N ALA A 21 11.77 -31.50 -24.74
CA ALA A 21 12.12 -32.33 -25.90
C ALA A 21 10.94 -32.62 -26.84
N LEU A 22 9.71 -32.27 -26.45
CA LEU A 22 8.51 -32.52 -27.25
C LEU A 22 8.27 -31.39 -28.27
N GLU A 23 8.10 -31.74 -29.55
CA GLU A 23 7.55 -30.81 -30.54
C GLU A 23 6.03 -30.73 -30.38
N PHE A 24 5.54 -29.56 -29.93
CA PHE A 24 4.13 -29.21 -29.86
C PHE A 24 3.88 -27.90 -30.61
N PRO A 25 2.64 -27.52 -30.96
CA PRO A 25 2.35 -26.39 -31.84
C PRO A 25 2.99 -25.04 -31.47
N SER A 26 3.39 -24.85 -30.21
CA SER A 26 4.08 -23.66 -29.71
C SER A 26 5.50 -23.89 -29.19
N SER A 27 6.12 -25.06 -29.42
CA SER A 27 7.47 -25.37 -28.91
C SER A 27 8.56 -24.45 -29.48
N LYS A 28 8.30 -23.78 -30.61
CA LYS A 28 9.17 -22.77 -31.22
C LYS A 28 8.76 -21.32 -30.89
N SER A 29 7.72 -21.14 -30.09
CA SER A 29 7.26 -19.81 -29.69
C SER A 29 8.31 -19.13 -28.81
N ARG A 30 8.52 -17.84 -29.03
CA ARG A 30 9.37 -16.98 -28.18
C ARG A 30 8.55 -16.05 -27.28
N SER A 31 7.24 -16.21 -27.29
CA SER A 31 6.29 -15.49 -26.46
C SER A 31 5.39 -16.49 -25.73
N TYR A 32 4.99 -16.14 -24.52
CA TYR A 32 3.99 -16.92 -23.78
C TYR A 32 2.66 -16.93 -24.54
N ASN A 33 2.02 -18.09 -24.56
CA ASN A 33 0.76 -18.33 -25.26
C ASN A 33 -0.33 -18.93 -24.35
N TYR A 34 -0.06 -19.02 -23.04
CA TYR A 34 -1.00 -19.56 -22.05
C TYR A 34 -1.99 -18.51 -21.52
N TYR A 35 -1.82 -17.23 -21.88
CA TYR A 35 -2.74 -16.15 -21.54
C TYR A 35 -2.88 -15.16 -22.70
N LYS A 36 -3.93 -14.34 -22.63
CA LYS A 36 -4.19 -13.26 -23.59
C LYS A 36 -3.69 -11.93 -23.00
N PRO A 37 -2.74 -11.23 -23.64
CA PRO A 37 -2.32 -9.91 -23.19
C PRO A 37 -3.47 -8.90 -23.17
N ALA A 38 -3.42 -7.96 -22.24
CA ALA A 38 -4.40 -6.88 -22.15
C ALA A 38 -4.24 -5.86 -23.29
N LYS A 39 -3.02 -5.66 -23.77
CA LYS A 39 -2.68 -4.79 -24.91
C LYS A 39 -2.44 -5.65 -26.17
N LEU A 40 -2.04 -5.00 -27.27
CA LEU A 40 -1.68 -5.72 -28.52
C LEU A 40 -0.50 -6.69 -28.35
N ARG A 41 0.36 -6.46 -27.36
CA ARG A 41 1.50 -7.30 -27.00
C ARG A 41 1.58 -7.42 -25.49
N ALA A 42 2.10 -8.54 -25.00
CA ALA A 42 2.41 -8.73 -23.59
C ALA A 42 3.43 -7.70 -23.14
N THR A 43 3.22 -7.18 -21.94
CA THR A 43 4.22 -6.43 -21.19
C THR A 43 5.12 -7.39 -20.42
N MET A 44 6.32 -6.94 -20.07
CA MET A 44 7.21 -7.72 -19.18
C MET A 44 6.54 -8.00 -17.84
N TYR A 45 5.71 -7.08 -17.34
CA TYR A 45 4.92 -7.28 -16.13
C TYR A 45 3.97 -8.48 -16.29
N GLU A 46 3.17 -8.53 -17.36
CA GLU A 46 2.27 -9.66 -17.60
C GLU A 46 3.06 -10.98 -17.72
N ASP A 47 4.14 -10.97 -18.50
CA ASP A 47 5.01 -12.14 -18.74
C ASP A 47 5.56 -12.76 -17.45
N VAL A 48 5.75 -11.97 -16.39
CA VAL A 48 6.37 -12.43 -15.13
C VAL A 48 5.43 -12.46 -13.94
N THR A 49 4.15 -12.11 -14.12
CA THR A 49 3.17 -12.08 -13.00
C THR A 49 1.90 -12.88 -13.26
N VAL A 50 1.46 -13.02 -14.51
CA VAL A 50 0.24 -13.76 -14.87
C VAL A 50 0.46 -15.25 -14.65
N ASP A 51 -0.45 -15.86 -13.88
CA ASP A 51 -0.49 -17.30 -13.55
C ASP A 51 0.79 -17.88 -12.93
N VAL A 52 1.62 -17.03 -12.30
CA VAL A 52 2.74 -17.49 -11.44
C VAL A 52 2.22 -18.25 -10.23
N GLN A 53 1.09 -17.80 -9.66
CA GLN A 53 0.37 -18.56 -8.64
C GLN A 53 -0.34 -19.73 -9.34
N PRO A 54 -0.09 -20.99 -8.92
CA PRO A 54 -0.67 -22.17 -9.56
C PRO A 54 -2.12 -22.35 -9.11
N ASP A 55 -3.01 -21.49 -9.60
CA ASP A 55 -4.43 -21.53 -9.29
C ASP A 55 -5.04 -22.86 -9.79
N PRO A 56 -5.61 -23.69 -8.89
CA PRO A 56 -6.20 -24.96 -9.27
C PRO A 56 -7.33 -24.84 -10.29
N GLU A 57 -8.07 -23.73 -10.29
CA GLU A 57 -9.17 -23.55 -11.26
C GLU A 57 -8.68 -23.43 -12.70
N ARG A 58 -7.40 -23.12 -12.90
CA ARG A 58 -6.77 -23.00 -14.23
C ARG A 58 -5.88 -24.18 -14.55
N HIS A 59 -5.07 -24.62 -13.58
CA HIS A 59 -3.88 -25.43 -13.88
C HIS A 59 -3.79 -26.75 -13.11
N LEU A 60 -4.58 -26.97 -12.04
CA LEU A 60 -4.47 -28.18 -11.20
C LEU A 60 -5.81 -28.91 -11.04
N THR A 61 -5.92 -30.10 -11.63
CA THR A 61 -7.15 -30.92 -11.58
C THR A 61 -7.48 -31.46 -10.18
N GLN A 62 -6.47 -31.59 -9.31
CA GLN A 62 -6.60 -32.14 -7.96
C GLN A 62 -6.89 -31.10 -6.87
N GLY A 63 -6.98 -29.81 -7.20
CA GLY A 63 -7.07 -28.76 -6.17
C GLY A 63 -5.72 -28.45 -5.51
N TRP A 64 -5.77 -27.77 -4.36
CA TRP A 64 -4.58 -27.49 -3.55
C TRP A 64 -4.10 -28.75 -2.82
N ILE A 65 -2.78 -28.98 -2.83
CA ILE A 65 -2.15 -30.18 -2.21
C ILE A 65 -2.10 -30.09 -0.68
N TYR A 66 -2.02 -28.87 -0.14
CA TYR A 66 -1.92 -28.60 1.30
C TYR A 66 -2.96 -27.56 1.73
N GLY A 67 -3.48 -27.71 2.94
CA GLY A 67 -4.38 -26.74 3.56
C GLY A 67 -4.26 -26.64 5.07
N PHE A 68 -5.06 -25.75 5.64
CA PHE A 68 -5.11 -25.54 7.09
C PHE A 68 -5.77 -26.74 7.77
N GLY A 69 -5.46 -26.96 9.06
CA GLY A 69 -5.95 -28.13 9.79
C GLY A 69 -7.47 -28.25 9.85
N ASP A 70 -8.17 -27.11 9.77
CA ASP A 70 -9.62 -26.93 9.84
C ASP A 70 -10.19 -26.15 8.64
N GLY A 71 -9.40 -25.94 7.58
CA GLY A 71 -9.78 -25.04 6.49
C GLY A 71 -9.32 -25.50 5.11
N PRO A 72 -9.85 -24.87 4.05
CA PRO A 72 -9.46 -25.18 2.68
C PRO A 72 -7.97 -24.89 2.43
N GLY A 73 -7.43 -25.55 1.41
CA GLY A 73 -6.06 -25.34 0.97
C GLY A 73 -5.82 -24.03 0.25
N GLY A 74 -4.57 -23.58 0.24
CA GLY A 74 -4.09 -22.50 -0.62
C GLY A 74 -4.63 -21.10 -0.30
N TYR A 75 -5.42 -20.56 -1.23
CA TYR A 75 -5.93 -19.19 -1.27
C TYR A 75 -7.46 -19.19 -1.46
N PRO A 76 -8.23 -19.42 -0.38
CA PRO A 76 -9.68 -19.47 -0.43
C PRO A 76 -10.29 -18.12 -0.80
N LYS A 77 -11.24 -18.12 -1.73
CA LYS A 77 -11.88 -16.89 -2.24
C LYS A 77 -12.84 -16.26 -1.23
N GLU A 78 -13.33 -17.06 -0.29
CA GLU A 78 -14.21 -16.66 0.81
C GLU A 78 -13.49 -15.86 1.92
N TRP A 79 -12.17 -15.69 1.83
CA TRP A 79 -11.43 -14.73 2.66
C TRP A 79 -11.79 -13.27 2.36
N THR A 80 -12.64 -13.04 1.36
CA THR A 80 -13.38 -11.81 1.21
C THR A 80 -14.85 -12.08 0.87
N ALA A 81 -15.73 -11.18 1.30
CA ALA A 81 -17.12 -11.15 0.87
C ALA A 81 -17.28 -10.62 -0.58
N ALA A 82 -16.31 -9.85 -1.08
CA ALA A 82 -16.31 -9.35 -2.44
C ALA A 82 -16.19 -10.51 -3.44
N LYS A 83 -16.86 -10.39 -4.60
CA LYS A 83 -16.85 -11.44 -5.62
C LYS A 83 -16.36 -10.92 -6.96
N SER A 84 -15.71 -11.78 -7.71
CA SER A 84 -15.32 -11.51 -9.09
C SER A 84 -15.58 -12.74 -9.96
N SER A 85 -16.10 -12.50 -11.15
CA SER A 85 -16.23 -13.49 -12.21
C SER A 85 -14.84 -13.96 -12.68
N ASN A 86 -13.80 -13.14 -12.52
CA ASN A 86 -12.43 -13.46 -12.91
C ASN A 86 -11.39 -12.60 -12.16
N TRP A 87 -10.91 -13.08 -11.01
CA TRP A 87 -9.86 -12.38 -10.25
C TRP A 87 -8.54 -12.18 -11.00
N HIS A 88 -8.27 -13.00 -12.02
CA HIS A 88 -7.08 -12.88 -12.87
C HIS A 88 -7.20 -11.83 -13.98
N ALA A 89 -8.36 -11.18 -14.11
CA ALA A 89 -8.49 -10.03 -15.00
C ALA A 89 -7.83 -8.78 -14.42
N PHE A 90 -7.49 -8.76 -13.13
CA PHE A 90 -6.77 -7.65 -12.52
C PHE A 90 -5.31 -7.61 -13.00
N LEU A 91 -4.88 -6.44 -13.47
CA LEU A 91 -3.50 -6.10 -13.73
C LEU A 91 -3.18 -4.77 -13.05
N ASP A 92 -2.02 -4.67 -12.40
CA ASP A 92 -1.57 -3.41 -11.83
C ASP A 92 -1.22 -2.41 -12.96
N PRO A 93 -1.88 -1.24 -13.05
CA PRO A 93 -1.56 -0.22 -14.04
C PRO A 93 -0.14 0.36 -13.87
N ASN A 94 0.46 0.20 -12.70
CA ASN A 94 1.85 0.61 -12.45
C ASN A 94 2.88 -0.39 -13.00
N GLU A 95 2.43 -1.56 -13.47
CA GLU A 95 3.26 -2.64 -14.02
C GLU A 95 4.43 -3.01 -13.07
N GLU A 96 4.17 -3.09 -11.75
CA GLU A 96 5.20 -3.38 -10.77
C GLU A 96 5.55 -4.87 -10.69
N TRP A 97 6.82 -5.18 -10.97
CA TRP A 97 7.43 -6.50 -10.80
C TRP A 97 8.86 -6.34 -10.26
N ASN A 98 9.51 -7.43 -9.86
CA ASN A 98 10.80 -7.43 -9.15
C ASN A 98 11.77 -6.30 -9.58
N GLN A 99 12.08 -6.17 -10.88
CA GLN A 99 13.02 -5.16 -11.34
C GLN A 99 12.53 -3.71 -11.16
N THR A 100 11.28 -3.41 -11.50
CA THR A 100 10.74 -2.05 -11.38
C THR A 100 10.64 -1.63 -9.92
N ILE A 101 10.24 -2.55 -9.05
CA ILE A 101 10.13 -2.32 -7.60
C ILE A 101 11.47 -1.85 -7.03
N TYR A 102 12.55 -2.60 -7.28
CA TYR A 102 13.88 -2.22 -6.77
C TYR A 102 14.41 -0.94 -7.41
N ARG A 103 14.18 -0.74 -8.72
CA ARG A 103 14.65 0.45 -9.42
C ARG A 103 13.96 1.71 -8.89
N ASN A 104 12.64 1.67 -8.74
CA ASN A 104 11.83 2.80 -8.31
C ASN A 104 12.15 3.14 -6.84
N ASN A 105 12.13 2.16 -5.95
CA ASN A 105 12.47 2.37 -4.54
C ASN A 105 13.92 2.85 -4.34
N SER A 106 14.88 2.31 -5.10
CA SER A 106 16.27 2.80 -5.02
C SER A 106 16.41 4.26 -5.45
N ALA A 107 15.59 4.75 -6.39
CA ALA A 107 15.62 6.15 -6.78
C ALA A 107 15.10 7.04 -5.65
N VAL A 108 14.01 6.65 -4.99
CA VAL A 108 13.46 7.38 -3.84
C VAL A 108 14.45 7.42 -2.67
N VAL A 109 15.00 6.27 -2.27
CA VAL A 109 15.97 6.20 -1.16
C VAL A 109 17.18 7.09 -1.41
N ARG A 110 17.72 7.10 -2.64
CA ARG A 110 18.84 7.98 -3.01
C ARG A 110 18.47 9.46 -2.93
N GLN A 111 17.24 9.82 -3.31
CA GLN A 111 16.77 11.20 -3.21
C GLN A 111 16.65 11.65 -1.75
N VAL A 112 16.07 10.81 -0.89
CA VAL A 112 15.93 11.10 0.55
C VAL A 112 17.30 11.21 1.22
N ASP A 113 18.18 10.24 1.01
CA ASP A 113 19.55 10.24 1.57
C ASP A 113 20.34 11.48 1.16
N LEU A 114 20.32 11.84 -0.13
CA LEU A 114 20.99 13.04 -0.61
C LEU A 114 20.38 14.33 -0.01
N GLY A 115 19.06 14.37 0.14
CA GLY A 115 18.35 15.49 0.76
C GLY A 115 18.79 15.71 2.21
N LEU A 116 18.83 14.64 3.01
CA LEU A 116 19.27 14.65 4.40
C LEU A 116 20.73 15.11 4.53
N GLN A 117 21.63 14.55 3.71
CA GLN A 117 23.05 14.94 3.71
C GLN A 117 23.24 16.42 3.35
N ASN A 118 22.48 16.94 2.38
CA ASN A 118 22.54 18.34 2.00
C ASN A 118 22.01 19.27 3.09
N ALA A 119 20.91 18.88 3.76
CA ALA A 119 20.35 19.64 4.87
C ALA A 119 21.34 19.77 6.04
N LYS A 120 22.00 18.66 6.41
CA LYS A 120 23.06 18.67 7.43
C LYS A 120 24.22 19.59 7.05
N ARG A 121 24.74 19.48 5.81
CA ARG A 121 25.85 20.33 5.33
C ARG A 121 25.50 21.81 5.29
N ALA A 122 24.27 22.14 4.93
CA ALA A 122 23.77 23.51 4.89
C ALA A 122 23.37 24.07 6.27
N ARG A 123 23.41 23.23 7.32
CA ARG A 123 22.83 23.52 8.64
C ARG A 123 21.40 24.06 8.54
N ALA A 124 20.59 23.40 7.70
CA ALA A 124 19.25 23.87 7.35
C ALA A 124 18.32 24.03 8.57
N TYR A 125 18.53 23.20 9.60
CA TYR A 125 17.67 23.15 10.80
C TYR A 125 17.84 24.36 11.72
N ASP A 126 19.00 25.02 11.71
CA ASP A 126 19.30 26.18 12.57
C ASP A 126 18.35 27.36 12.36
N ALA A 127 17.79 27.46 11.15
CA ALA A 127 16.91 28.55 10.74
C ALA A 127 15.43 28.28 11.11
N TRP A 128 15.11 27.09 11.62
CA TRP A 128 13.72 26.73 11.91
C TRP A 128 13.24 27.36 13.20
N ASN A 129 12.04 27.91 13.17
CA ASN A 129 11.44 28.48 14.36
C ASN A 129 11.02 27.37 15.35
N PRO A 130 11.00 27.66 16.67
CA PRO A 130 10.67 26.65 17.68
C PRO A 130 9.27 26.01 17.51
N ALA A 131 8.29 26.77 17.02
CA ALA A 131 6.94 26.23 16.79
C ALA A 131 6.94 25.18 15.66
N TRP A 132 7.73 25.38 14.60
CA TRP A 132 7.89 24.40 13.53
C TRP A 132 8.65 23.16 13.99
N LEU A 133 9.76 23.33 14.71
CA LEU A 133 10.50 22.21 15.31
C LEU A 133 9.57 21.36 16.18
N LYS A 134 8.78 22.00 17.05
CA LYS A 134 7.82 21.30 17.91
C LYS A 134 6.70 20.61 17.13
N PHE A 135 6.24 21.20 16.03
CA PHE A 135 5.25 20.57 15.16
C PHE A 135 5.79 19.29 14.50
N VAL A 136 7.02 19.34 13.95
CA VAL A 136 7.68 18.17 13.32
C VAL A 136 7.93 17.08 14.36
N GLU A 137 8.49 17.47 15.51
CA GLU A 137 8.78 16.59 16.66
C GLU A 137 7.56 15.78 17.09
N ARG A 138 6.41 16.46 17.22
CA ARG A 138 5.17 15.85 17.69
C ARG A 138 4.42 15.11 16.59
N ASN A 139 4.08 15.80 15.51
CA ASN A 139 3.05 15.36 14.59
C ASN A 139 3.60 14.56 13.40
N LEU A 140 4.70 15.02 12.79
CA LEU A 140 5.33 14.25 11.72
C LEU A 140 5.93 12.96 12.28
N GLY A 141 6.54 13.04 13.47
CA GLY A 141 6.98 11.86 14.22
C GLY A 141 5.83 10.93 14.61
N ALA A 142 4.66 11.44 14.99
CA ALA A 142 3.52 10.56 15.31
C ALA A 142 3.00 9.82 14.06
N TRP A 143 3.00 10.48 12.90
CA TRP A 143 2.51 9.91 11.65
C TRP A 143 3.25 8.64 11.21
N MET A 144 4.55 8.52 11.48
CA MET A 144 5.32 7.32 11.10
C MET A 144 4.78 6.03 11.75
N HIS A 145 4.11 6.12 12.91
CA HIS A 145 3.47 4.98 13.55
C HIS A 145 2.23 4.51 12.79
N ALA A 146 1.45 5.44 12.22
CA ALA A 146 0.32 5.10 11.36
C ALA A 146 0.81 4.40 10.09
N GLU A 147 1.82 4.95 9.42
CA GLU A 147 2.43 4.35 8.23
C GLU A 147 2.97 2.94 8.51
N ASN A 148 3.74 2.76 9.59
CA ASN A 148 4.28 1.45 9.98
C ASN A 148 3.18 0.45 10.37
N GLY A 149 2.16 0.90 11.11
CA GLY A 149 1.04 0.06 11.52
C GLY A 149 0.25 -0.49 10.33
N LEU A 150 -0.06 0.38 9.36
CA LEU A 150 -0.72 -0.04 8.12
C LEU A 150 0.17 -0.99 7.31
N ALA A 151 1.46 -0.71 7.21
CA ALA A 151 2.37 -1.55 6.45
C ALA A 151 2.44 -2.99 6.97
N LEU A 152 2.70 -3.14 8.28
CA LEU A 152 2.95 -4.44 8.91
C LEU A 152 1.68 -5.23 9.17
N HIS A 153 0.58 -4.56 9.50
CA HIS A 153 -0.63 -5.26 9.99
C HIS A 153 -1.81 -5.21 9.02
N VAL A 154 -1.81 -4.29 8.05
CA VAL A 154 -2.85 -4.25 7.01
C VAL A 154 -2.32 -4.84 5.71
N PHE A 155 -1.36 -4.20 5.05
CA PHE A 155 -0.94 -4.60 3.70
C PHE A 155 -0.18 -5.93 3.68
N THR A 156 0.69 -6.18 4.66
CA THR A 156 1.37 -7.48 4.78
C THR A 156 0.38 -8.62 5.05
N SER A 157 -0.72 -8.35 5.77
CA SER A 157 -1.80 -9.33 6.00
C SER A 157 -2.55 -9.63 4.71
N ILE A 158 -2.93 -8.60 3.94
CA ILE A 158 -3.61 -8.74 2.65
C ILE A 158 -2.76 -9.53 1.66
N GLN A 159 -1.43 -9.31 1.62
CA GLN A 159 -0.52 -9.96 0.68
C GLN A 159 -0.63 -11.50 0.69
N ARG A 160 -0.92 -12.09 1.87
CA ARG A 160 -1.13 -13.54 1.98
C ARG A 160 -2.48 -13.98 1.42
N SER A 161 -3.47 -13.12 1.44
CA SER A 161 -4.89 -13.48 1.32
C SER A 161 -5.50 -13.24 -0.06
N GLY A 162 -4.83 -12.49 -0.93
CA GLY A 162 -5.36 -12.21 -2.26
C GLY A 162 -5.42 -13.46 -3.16
N PRO A 163 -6.43 -13.55 -4.04
CA PRO A 163 -6.71 -14.75 -4.82
C PRO A 163 -5.75 -14.96 -6.00
N THR A 164 -4.98 -13.93 -6.38
CA THR A 164 -4.02 -14.01 -7.49
C THR A 164 -2.69 -13.34 -7.16
N ASN A 165 -1.62 -13.82 -7.78
CA ASN A 165 -0.29 -13.23 -7.63
C ASN A 165 -0.25 -11.75 -8.03
N MET A 166 -1.05 -11.32 -9.00
CA MET A 166 -1.10 -9.93 -9.46
C MET A 166 -1.60 -9.00 -8.35
N ILE A 167 -2.68 -9.38 -7.65
CA ILE A 167 -3.19 -8.63 -6.49
C ILE A 167 -2.17 -8.67 -5.35
N ASN A 168 -1.63 -9.87 -5.06
CA ASN A 168 -0.66 -10.04 -3.98
C ASN A 168 0.62 -9.21 -4.20
N THR A 169 1.09 -9.11 -5.44
CA THR A 169 2.27 -8.31 -5.81
C THR A 169 2.00 -6.82 -5.62
N ALA A 170 0.86 -6.31 -6.13
CA ALA A 170 0.50 -4.90 -5.98
C ALA A 170 0.42 -4.50 -4.49
N VAL A 171 -0.20 -5.34 -3.67
CA VAL A 171 -0.32 -5.07 -2.22
C VAL A 171 1.01 -5.25 -1.48
N ALA A 172 1.87 -6.18 -1.90
CA ALA A 172 3.23 -6.29 -1.35
C ALA A 172 4.04 -5.02 -1.60
N VAL A 173 3.91 -4.42 -2.78
CA VAL A 173 4.55 -3.14 -3.13
C VAL A 173 4.00 -2.01 -2.27
N ASN A 174 2.67 -1.95 -2.09
CA ASN A 174 2.04 -1.00 -1.18
C ASN A 174 2.57 -1.13 0.26
N ALA A 175 2.74 -2.35 0.77
CA ALA A 175 3.33 -2.59 2.09
C ALA A 175 4.78 -2.07 2.16
N ALA A 176 5.56 -2.30 1.10
CA ALA A 176 6.94 -1.83 1.02
C ALA A 176 7.02 -0.29 0.99
N HIS A 177 6.15 0.38 0.24
CA HIS A 177 6.02 1.85 0.23
C HIS A 177 5.77 2.40 1.63
N LYS A 178 4.77 1.84 2.34
CA LYS A 178 4.40 2.25 3.70
C LYS A 178 5.52 2.02 4.72
N MET A 179 6.19 0.86 4.67
CA MET A 179 7.35 0.58 5.51
C MET A 179 8.51 1.54 5.22
N ARG A 180 8.83 1.76 3.94
CA ARG A 180 9.92 2.64 3.54
C ARG A 180 9.65 4.07 4.01
N PHE A 181 8.46 4.60 3.76
CA PHE A 181 8.13 5.96 4.17
C PHE A 181 8.14 6.13 5.70
N ALA A 182 7.65 5.15 6.46
CA ALA A 182 7.80 5.17 7.92
C ALA A 182 9.28 5.20 8.37
N GLN A 183 10.15 4.45 7.70
CA GLN A 183 11.59 4.44 7.96
C GLN A 183 12.26 5.75 7.55
N ASP A 184 11.88 6.35 6.42
CA ASP A 184 12.38 7.65 5.96
C ASP A 184 12.05 8.74 7.01
N LEU A 185 10.84 8.72 7.58
CA LEU A 185 10.44 9.61 8.67
C LEU A 185 11.23 9.34 9.96
N ALA A 186 11.52 8.08 10.28
CA ALA A 186 12.32 7.72 11.46
C ALA A 186 13.79 8.15 11.32
N LEU A 187 14.38 8.00 10.13
CA LEU A 187 15.74 8.48 9.83
C LEU A 187 15.79 10.01 9.92
N PHE A 188 14.77 10.69 9.40
CA PHE A 188 14.68 12.13 9.50
C PHE A 188 14.52 12.62 10.95
N ASN A 189 13.74 11.90 11.77
CA ASN A 189 13.63 12.17 13.20
C ASN A 189 14.98 12.01 13.93
N LEU A 190 15.73 10.95 13.61
CA LEU A 190 17.07 10.72 14.15
C LEU A 190 18.02 11.86 13.76
N ASP A 191 17.99 12.29 12.50
CA ASP A 191 18.83 13.39 11.99
C ASP A 191 18.56 14.71 12.72
N LEU A 192 17.31 15.02 13.04
CA LEU A 192 16.93 16.19 13.84
C LEU A 192 17.34 16.05 15.31
N ALA A 193 17.26 14.85 15.89
CA ALA A 193 17.64 14.59 17.27
C ALA A 193 19.18 14.68 17.49
N GLU A 194 19.97 14.41 16.46
CA GLU A 194 21.43 14.56 16.47
C GLU A 194 21.90 15.98 16.12
N ALA A 195 21.01 16.85 15.64
CA ALA A 195 21.35 18.21 15.28
C ALA A 195 21.47 19.13 16.51
N GLU A 196 22.17 20.26 16.37
CA GLU A 196 22.34 21.26 17.43
C GLU A 196 21.10 22.17 17.57
N VAL A 197 19.91 21.58 17.62
CA VAL A 197 18.61 22.26 17.81
C VAL A 197 17.84 21.66 18.99
N GLU A 198 16.89 22.42 19.54
CA GLU A 198 16.03 21.93 20.63
C GLU A 198 14.94 20.99 20.08
N PHE A 199 15.24 19.69 20.01
CA PHE A 199 14.36 18.66 19.46
C PHE A 199 14.39 17.38 20.29
N ASP A 200 13.23 16.92 20.78
CA ASP A 200 13.07 15.64 21.47
C ASP A 200 12.65 14.52 20.50
N GLY A 201 13.64 13.75 20.03
CA GLY A 201 13.43 12.59 19.14
C GLY A 201 12.59 11.45 19.74
N SER A 202 12.12 11.54 20.99
CA SER A 202 11.26 10.55 21.63
C SER A 202 9.81 11.01 21.83
N ALA A 203 9.51 12.30 21.70
CA ALA A 203 8.20 12.88 22.00
C ALA A 203 7.06 12.26 21.18
N HIS A 204 7.36 11.85 19.94
CA HIS A 204 6.40 11.21 19.04
C HIS A 204 5.74 9.94 19.62
N LYS A 205 6.39 9.24 20.55
CA LYS A 205 5.84 8.03 21.21
C LYS A 205 4.67 8.39 22.10
N GLU A 206 4.87 9.37 22.98
CA GLU A 206 3.82 9.85 23.88
C GLU A 206 2.67 10.51 23.08
N VAL A 207 3.01 11.25 22.02
CA VAL A 207 2.01 11.86 21.15
C VAL A 207 1.11 10.80 20.51
N TRP A 208 1.68 9.78 19.88
CA TRP A 208 0.89 8.69 19.30
C TRP A 208 0.10 7.91 20.36
N GLN A 209 0.72 7.63 21.51
CA GLN A 209 0.12 6.78 22.54
C GLN A 209 -0.98 7.48 23.33
N SER A 210 -0.95 8.80 23.50
CA SER A 210 -1.81 9.47 24.49
C SER A 210 -2.31 10.86 24.10
N ALA A 211 -1.77 11.51 23.06
CA ALA A 211 -2.29 12.82 22.67
C ALA A 211 -3.75 12.70 22.17
N PRO A 212 -4.70 13.48 22.73
CA PRO A 212 -6.12 13.38 22.38
C PRO A 212 -6.41 13.55 20.90
N GLU A 213 -5.71 14.48 20.24
CA GLU A 213 -5.86 14.77 18.81
C GLU A 213 -5.47 13.58 17.91
N TRP A 214 -4.62 12.66 18.40
CA TRP A 214 -4.14 11.50 17.66
C TRP A 214 -4.90 10.21 17.99
N GLN A 215 -5.65 10.16 19.09
CA GLN A 215 -6.30 8.92 19.53
C GLN A 215 -7.32 8.38 18.52
N PRO A 216 -8.20 9.20 17.90
CA PRO A 216 -9.12 8.68 16.89
C PRO A 216 -8.41 8.13 15.64
N THR A 217 -7.30 8.75 15.20
CA THR A 217 -6.47 8.21 14.10
C THR A 217 -5.87 6.86 14.47
N ARG A 218 -5.29 6.75 15.67
CA ARG A 218 -4.76 5.50 16.20
C ARG A 218 -5.83 4.42 16.30
N GLU A 219 -7.01 4.76 16.79
CA GLU A 219 -8.14 3.83 16.88
C GLU A 219 -8.54 3.29 15.49
N VAL A 220 -8.59 4.14 14.46
CA VAL A 220 -8.87 3.67 13.09
C VAL A 220 -7.80 2.70 12.60
N VAL A 221 -6.52 3.04 12.76
CA VAL A 221 -5.40 2.17 12.37
C VAL A 221 -5.47 0.83 13.10
N GLU A 222 -5.67 0.83 14.42
CA GLU A 222 -5.78 -0.40 15.22
C GLU A 222 -7.02 -1.23 14.83
N ARG A 223 -8.16 -0.58 14.57
CA ARG A 223 -9.37 -1.28 14.11
C ARG A 223 -9.20 -1.92 12.75
N LEU A 224 -8.46 -1.28 11.83
CA LEU A 224 -8.13 -1.89 10.54
C LEU A 224 -7.40 -3.21 10.77
N THR A 225 -6.43 -3.28 11.69
CA THR A 225 -5.70 -4.54 11.96
C THR A 225 -6.57 -5.72 12.44
N ALA A 226 -7.80 -5.45 12.88
CA ALA A 226 -8.73 -6.47 13.35
C ALA A 226 -9.69 -7.00 12.26
N VAL A 227 -9.67 -6.44 11.06
CA VAL A 227 -10.53 -6.87 9.95
C VAL A 227 -9.95 -8.12 9.29
N GLY A 228 -10.76 -9.17 9.16
CA GLY A 228 -10.35 -10.43 8.53
C GLY A 228 -10.52 -10.47 7.01
N ASP A 229 -11.40 -9.62 6.46
CA ASP A 229 -11.63 -9.51 5.01
C ASP A 229 -10.53 -8.66 4.37
N TRP A 230 -9.73 -9.28 3.50
CA TRP A 230 -8.59 -8.61 2.86
C TRP A 230 -9.03 -7.49 1.89
N CYS A 231 -10.19 -7.63 1.26
CA CYS A 231 -10.69 -6.64 0.31
C CYS A 231 -11.31 -5.46 1.07
N GLU A 232 -11.98 -5.72 2.19
CA GLU A 232 -12.43 -4.66 3.11
C GLU A 232 -11.24 -3.88 3.66
N LEU A 233 -10.19 -4.56 4.12
CA LEU A 233 -8.95 -3.94 4.59
C LEU A 233 -8.36 -2.98 3.55
N LEU A 234 -8.23 -3.45 2.31
CA LEU A 234 -7.69 -2.67 1.20
C LEU A 234 -8.58 -1.46 0.89
N PHE A 235 -9.90 -1.66 0.83
CA PHE A 235 -10.87 -0.60 0.58
C PHE A 235 -10.83 0.46 1.67
N ALA A 236 -11.03 0.05 2.93
CA ALA A 236 -11.08 0.94 4.08
C ALA A 236 -9.78 1.73 4.23
N THR A 237 -8.63 1.13 3.90
CA THR A 237 -7.33 1.81 4.00
C THR A 237 -7.09 2.76 2.84
N ASN A 238 -7.01 2.26 1.59
CA ASN A 238 -6.58 3.08 0.45
C ASN A 238 -7.68 3.98 -0.10
N ILE A 239 -8.96 3.61 0.00
CA ILE A 239 -10.08 4.42 -0.51
C ILE A 239 -10.58 5.40 0.56
N VAL A 240 -10.67 4.99 1.83
CA VAL A 240 -11.29 5.80 2.90
C VAL A 240 -10.27 6.50 3.79
N PHE A 241 -9.45 5.74 4.54
CA PHE A 241 -8.51 6.29 5.52
C PHE A 241 -7.46 7.20 4.86
N GLU A 242 -6.82 6.74 3.80
CA GLU A 242 -5.80 7.54 3.12
C GLU A 242 -6.38 8.81 2.48
N GLN A 243 -7.59 8.78 1.93
CA GLN A 243 -8.20 9.98 1.35
C GLN A 243 -8.62 11.00 2.42
N LEU A 244 -9.22 10.55 3.53
CA LEU A 244 -9.80 11.44 4.53
C LEU A 244 -8.82 11.84 5.64
N VAL A 245 -7.83 11.01 5.94
CA VAL A 245 -6.87 11.23 7.04
C VAL A 245 -5.45 11.37 6.50
N GLY A 246 -4.98 10.43 5.67
CA GLY A 246 -3.61 10.43 5.14
C GLY A 246 -3.30 11.66 4.30
N SER A 247 -4.05 11.88 3.22
CA SER A 247 -3.95 13.02 2.31
C SER A 247 -4.24 14.35 3.04
N LEU A 248 -5.19 14.36 3.98
CA LEU A 248 -5.47 15.53 4.81
C LEU A 248 -4.24 15.95 5.63
N PHE A 249 -3.54 14.99 6.25
CA PHE A 249 -2.34 15.27 7.02
C PHE A 249 -1.14 15.59 6.12
N ARG A 250 -0.85 14.74 5.13
CA ARG A 250 0.35 14.87 4.30
C ARG A 250 0.21 15.98 3.27
N THR A 251 -0.80 15.92 2.40
CA THR A 251 -0.98 16.85 1.29
C THR A 251 -1.62 18.18 1.69
N GLU A 252 -2.69 18.16 2.49
CA GLU A 252 -3.47 19.38 2.78
C GLU A 252 -2.93 20.19 3.97
N LEU A 253 -1.99 19.63 4.74
CA LEU A 253 -1.30 20.31 5.83
C LEU A 253 0.21 20.36 5.60
N VAL A 254 0.92 19.23 5.77
CA VAL A 254 2.38 19.20 5.84
C VAL A 254 3.02 19.78 4.58
N MET A 255 2.57 19.36 3.39
CA MET A 255 3.07 19.88 2.11
C MET A 255 2.80 21.37 1.89
N GLN A 256 1.73 21.93 2.49
CA GLN A 256 1.36 23.33 2.30
C GLN A 256 2.17 24.30 3.16
N ILE A 257 2.57 23.86 4.35
CA ILE A 257 3.14 24.75 5.37
C ILE A 257 4.66 24.60 5.56
N ALA A 258 5.26 23.46 5.18
CA ALA A 258 6.66 23.19 5.51
C ALA A 258 7.62 24.21 4.86
N ALA A 259 7.53 24.43 3.54
CA ALA A 259 8.40 25.38 2.84
C ALA A 259 8.28 26.82 3.38
N ARG A 260 7.08 27.21 3.82
CA ARG A 260 6.81 28.53 4.43
C ARG A 260 7.43 28.69 5.81
N ASN A 261 7.64 27.59 6.52
CA ASN A 261 8.38 27.55 7.79
C ASN A 261 9.91 27.42 7.59
N GLY A 262 10.42 27.60 6.36
CA GLY A 262 11.84 27.49 6.05
C GLY A 262 12.32 26.04 5.87
N ASP A 263 11.39 25.09 5.74
CA ASP A 263 11.68 23.67 5.63
C ASP A 263 11.44 23.16 4.21
N TYR A 264 12.53 22.96 3.47
CA TYR A 264 12.50 22.36 2.14
C TYR A 264 12.63 20.84 2.17
N LEU A 265 12.98 20.24 3.31
CA LEU A 265 13.29 18.82 3.41
C LEU A 265 12.06 17.98 3.73
N THR A 266 11.24 18.37 4.72
CA THR A 266 9.98 17.70 5.03
C THR A 266 9.08 17.52 3.80
N PRO A 267 8.84 18.52 2.92
CA PRO A 267 8.02 18.31 1.73
C PRO A 267 8.71 17.42 0.70
N THR A 268 10.05 17.36 0.69
CA THR A 268 10.79 16.41 -0.16
C THR A 268 10.55 14.97 0.31
N ILE A 269 10.57 14.72 1.62
CA ILE A 269 10.37 13.38 2.20
C ILE A 269 8.88 12.98 2.11
N VAL A 270 7.97 13.82 2.60
CA VAL A 270 6.52 13.56 2.57
C VAL A 270 5.99 13.45 1.14
N GLY A 271 6.55 14.22 0.20
CA GLY A 271 6.24 14.10 -1.22
C GLY A 271 6.53 12.71 -1.81
N THR A 272 7.50 11.97 -1.27
CA THR A 272 7.73 10.57 -1.70
C THR A 272 6.62 9.64 -1.22
N GLY A 273 6.11 9.84 -0.01
CA GLY A 273 4.96 9.09 0.52
C GLY A 273 3.66 9.40 -0.25
N GLU A 274 3.46 10.65 -0.65
CA GLU A 274 2.34 11.02 -1.53
C GLU A 274 2.49 10.43 -2.93
N HIS A 275 3.70 10.45 -3.50
CA HIS A 275 3.96 9.83 -4.80
C HIS A 275 3.67 8.33 -4.78
N ASP A 276 4.07 7.63 -3.73
CA ASP A 276 3.74 6.22 -3.55
C ASP A 276 2.24 6.02 -3.40
N TYR A 277 1.56 6.84 -2.60
CA TYR A 277 0.13 6.73 -2.42
C TYR A 277 -0.66 6.95 -3.72
N ASP A 278 -0.25 7.88 -4.58
CA ASP A 278 -0.87 8.07 -5.90
C ASP A 278 -0.82 6.77 -6.74
N ARG A 279 0.30 6.05 -6.69
CA ARG A 279 0.47 4.76 -7.37
C ARG A 279 -0.35 3.66 -6.72
N ASP A 280 -0.35 3.62 -5.39
CA ASP A 280 -1.11 2.65 -4.62
C ASP A 280 -2.62 2.81 -4.83
N LEU A 281 -3.08 4.06 -4.90
CA LEU A 281 -4.45 4.40 -5.25
C LEU A 281 -4.78 4.04 -6.70
N ALA A 282 -3.83 4.16 -7.65
CA ALA A 282 -4.06 3.81 -9.04
C ALA A 282 -4.39 2.32 -9.22
N TYR A 283 -3.63 1.41 -8.61
CA TYR A 283 -3.95 -0.03 -8.68
C TYR A 283 -5.23 -0.34 -7.90
N THR A 284 -5.42 0.30 -6.75
CA THR A 284 -6.61 0.11 -5.90
C THR A 284 -7.87 0.50 -6.69
N ARG A 285 -7.87 1.64 -7.37
CA ARG A 285 -8.95 2.07 -8.27
C ARG A 285 -9.20 1.07 -9.39
N ASN A 286 -8.13 0.54 -10.01
CA ASN A 286 -8.30 -0.44 -11.07
C ASN A 286 -8.99 -1.71 -10.56
N LEU A 287 -8.58 -2.22 -9.38
CA LEU A 287 -9.20 -3.37 -8.76
C LEU A 287 -10.67 -3.10 -8.42
N PHE A 288 -10.98 -2.02 -7.72
CA PHE A 288 -12.37 -1.76 -7.32
C PHE A 288 -13.28 -1.42 -8.50
N ARG A 289 -12.79 -0.77 -9.56
CA ARG A 289 -13.56 -0.62 -10.81
C ARG A 289 -13.85 -1.96 -11.47
N LEU A 290 -12.91 -2.89 -11.47
CA LEU A 290 -13.13 -4.24 -11.98
C LEU A 290 -14.25 -4.93 -11.18
N LEU A 291 -14.25 -4.76 -9.86
CA LEU A 291 -15.27 -5.36 -8.99
C LEU A 291 -16.64 -4.68 -9.09
N THR A 292 -16.72 -3.35 -9.18
CA THR A 292 -18.01 -2.64 -9.31
C THR A 292 -18.61 -2.75 -10.70
N ARG A 293 -17.80 -3.06 -11.73
CA ARG A 293 -18.23 -3.28 -13.12
C ARG A 293 -18.30 -4.76 -13.51
N ASP A 294 -18.12 -5.66 -12.57
CA ASP A 294 -18.26 -7.09 -12.80
C ASP A 294 -19.69 -7.41 -13.27
N GLU A 295 -19.83 -8.15 -14.38
CA GLU A 295 -21.13 -8.40 -15.01
C GLU A 295 -22.09 -9.21 -14.13
N GLN A 296 -21.55 -10.09 -13.26
CA GLN A 296 -22.35 -10.97 -12.42
C GLN A 296 -22.48 -10.45 -10.99
N HIS A 297 -21.45 -9.78 -10.48
CA HIS A 297 -21.33 -9.41 -9.08
C HIS A 297 -21.27 -7.91 -8.81
N GLY A 298 -21.22 -7.06 -9.85
CA GLY A 298 -21.00 -5.62 -9.73
C GLY A 298 -21.99 -4.92 -8.79
N GLU A 299 -23.29 -5.14 -8.97
CA GLU A 299 -24.31 -4.52 -8.12
C GLU A 299 -24.25 -5.03 -6.67
N THR A 300 -23.99 -6.33 -6.45
CA THR A 300 -23.80 -6.88 -5.10
C THR A 300 -22.55 -6.32 -4.43
N ASN A 301 -21.45 -6.17 -5.17
CA ASN A 301 -20.22 -5.56 -4.67
C ASN A 301 -20.42 -4.09 -4.31
N LYS A 302 -21.19 -3.31 -5.11
CA LYS A 302 -21.50 -1.92 -4.77
C LYS A 302 -22.27 -1.80 -3.45
N VAL A 303 -23.23 -2.68 -3.21
CA VAL A 303 -23.95 -2.74 -1.92
C VAL A 303 -22.96 -3.02 -0.78
N LEU A 304 -22.12 -4.05 -0.92
CA LEU A 304 -21.08 -4.39 0.05
C LEU A 304 -20.13 -3.22 0.34
N PHE A 305 -19.65 -2.53 -0.70
CA PHE A 305 -18.76 -1.38 -0.55
C PHE A 305 -19.49 -0.20 0.13
N GLY A 306 -20.79 -0.03 -0.10
CA GLY A 306 -21.65 0.92 0.62
C GLY A 306 -21.76 0.61 2.12
N GLU A 307 -21.82 -0.68 2.49
CA GLU A 307 -21.79 -1.11 3.91
C GLU A 307 -20.44 -0.80 4.56
N TRP A 308 -19.34 -1.04 3.85
CA TRP A 308 -17.99 -0.65 4.29
C TRP A 308 -17.87 0.87 4.44
N LEU A 309 -18.38 1.66 3.49
CA LEU A 309 -18.38 3.13 3.60
C LEU A 309 -19.14 3.59 4.84
N THR A 310 -20.31 3.01 5.11
CA THR A 310 -21.12 3.33 6.30
C THR A 310 -20.35 3.05 7.60
N THR A 311 -19.46 2.05 7.59
CA THR A 311 -18.63 1.71 8.74
C THR A 311 -17.42 2.62 8.89
N TRP A 312 -16.70 2.88 7.79
CA TRP A 312 -15.36 3.48 7.84
C TRP A 312 -15.35 5.00 7.66
N VAL A 313 -16.29 5.58 6.91
CA VAL A 313 -16.35 7.03 6.68
C VAL A 313 -16.58 7.80 7.96
N PRO A 314 -17.56 7.46 8.83
CA PRO A 314 -17.75 8.17 10.10
C PRO A 314 -16.51 8.12 11.00
N ARG A 315 -15.83 6.96 11.03
CA ARG A 315 -14.61 6.78 11.83
C ARG A 315 -13.46 7.64 11.32
N CYS A 316 -13.24 7.67 10.01
CA CYS A 316 -12.19 8.47 9.40
C CYS A 316 -12.49 9.98 9.48
N LEU A 317 -13.75 10.40 9.37
CA LEU A 317 -14.13 11.80 9.59
C LEU A 317 -13.92 12.22 11.04
N ALA A 318 -14.24 11.37 12.02
CA ALA A 318 -13.96 11.64 13.42
C ALA A 318 -12.44 11.76 13.67
N ALA A 319 -11.63 10.92 13.03
CA ALA A 319 -10.17 11.01 13.05
C ALA A 319 -9.66 12.32 12.43
N ALA A 320 -10.13 12.67 11.24
CA ALA A 320 -9.82 13.92 10.58
C ALA A 320 -10.18 15.14 11.44
N GLN A 321 -11.37 15.17 12.04
CA GLN A 321 -11.83 16.25 12.92
C GLN A 321 -10.99 16.36 14.20
N ALA A 322 -10.61 15.22 14.80
CA ALA A 322 -9.78 15.22 16.00
C ALA A 322 -8.39 15.81 15.76
N LEU A 323 -7.86 15.71 14.54
CA LEU A 323 -6.59 16.32 14.15
C LEU A 323 -6.67 17.86 13.99
N GLN A 324 -7.86 18.47 13.93
CA GLN A 324 -8.01 19.93 13.76
C GLN A 324 -7.05 20.79 14.60
N PRO A 325 -6.81 20.52 15.90
CA PRO A 325 -5.94 21.36 16.73
C PRO A 325 -4.51 21.50 16.18
N ILE A 326 -4.01 20.54 15.39
CA ILE A 326 -2.63 20.59 14.87
C ILE A 326 -2.44 21.69 13.82
N TRP A 327 -3.49 22.15 13.13
CA TRP A 327 -3.44 23.29 12.20
C TRP A 327 -3.09 24.61 12.89
N SER A 328 -3.27 24.69 14.22
CA SER A 328 -3.00 25.91 14.99
C SER A 328 -1.61 25.96 15.60
N GLN A 329 -0.83 24.86 15.54
CA GLN A 329 0.47 24.74 16.19
C GLN A 329 1.61 25.47 15.44
N PRO A 330 1.73 25.36 14.10
CA PRO A 330 2.75 26.09 13.35
C PRO A 330 2.53 27.60 13.40
N ALA A 331 3.62 28.36 13.24
CA ALA A 331 3.56 29.82 13.18
C ALA A 331 2.84 30.30 11.89
N ASP A 332 3.10 29.64 10.77
CA ASP A 332 2.38 29.85 9.51
C ASP A 332 1.00 29.17 9.56
N LYS A 333 -0.05 29.94 9.21
CA LYS A 333 -1.44 29.47 9.16
C LYS A 333 -2.05 29.78 7.79
N SER A 334 -1.28 29.54 6.73
CA SER A 334 -1.68 29.85 5.35
C SER A 334 -2.86 29.02 4.84
N VAL A 335 -3.13 27.87 5.46
CA VAL A 335 -4.29 27.01 5.19
C VAL A 335 -5.12 26.84 6.45
N THR A 336 -6.44 26.80 6.30
CA THR A 336 -7.35 26.51 7.42
C THR A 336 -7.74 25.04 7.41
N PHE A 337 -8.05 24.48 8.58
CA PHE A 337 -8.55 23.11 8.67
C PHE A 337 -9.82 22.90 7.84
N ALA A 338 -10.72 23.89 7.79
CA ALA A 338 -11.96 23.79 7.03
C ALA A 338 -11.70 23.66 5.53
N ASP A 339 -10.79 24.48 4.98
CA ASP A 339 -10.42 24.43 3.56
C ASP A 339 -9.70 23.11 3.23
N SER A 340 -8.74 22.69 4.08
CA SER A 340 -8.02 21.42 3.94
C SER A 340 -8.97 20.22 3.98
N LEU A 341 -9.93 20.19 4.90
CA LEU A 341 -10.92 19.12 5.01
C LEU A 341 -11.88 19.10 3.83
N ASP A 342 -12.36 20.26 3.35
CA ASP A 342 -13.19 20.31 2.15
C ASP A 342 -12.44 19.77 0.94
N ALA A 343 -11.18 20.17 0.72
CA ALA A 343 -10.35 19.65 -0.36
C ALA A 343 -10.20 18.12 -0.32
N ALA A 344 -9.94 17.55 0.87
CA ALA A 344 -9.88 16.10 1.06
C ALA A 344 -11.22 15.41 0.76
N LYS A 345 -12.35 15.98 1.22
CA LYS A 345 -13.70 15.48 0.93
C LYS A 345 -14.04 15.54 -0.56
N GLN A 346 -13.67 16.60 -1.28
CA GLN A 346 -13.92 16.70 -2.72
C GLN A 346 -13.13 15.65 -3.52
N LYS A 347 -11.86 15.43 -3.17
CA LYS A 347 -11.05 14.35 -3.76
C LYS A 347 -11.68 12.99 -3.51
N PHE A 348 -12.14 12.74 -2.28
CA PHE A 348 -12.82 11.51 -1.91
C PHE A 348 -14.14 11.31 -2.67
N ARG A 349 -14.96 12.36 -2.83
CA ARG A 349 -16.19 12.30 -3.65
C ARG A 349 -15.88 11.91 -5.09
N SER A 350 -14.91 12.57 -5.71
CA SER A 350 -14.50 12.26 -7.09
C SER A 350 -14.03 10.81 -7.25
N LEU A 351 -13.32 10.29 -6.25
CA LEU A 351 -12.91 8.89 -6.21
C LEU A 351 -14.12 7.94 -6.13
N LEU A 352 -15.11 8.21 -5.27
CA LEU A 352 -16.30 7.37 -5.16
C LEU A 352 -17.15 7.38 -6.43
N GLU A 353 -17.33 8.55 -7.06
CA GLU A 353 -18.01 8.69 -8.34
C GLU A 353 -17.32 7.86 -9.44
N ASP A 354 -15.99 7.90 -9.48
CA ASP A 354 -15.18 7.14 -10.42
C ASP A 354 -15.31 5.61 -10.24
N LEU A 355 -15.53 5.16 -9.00
CA LEU A 355 -15.81 3.77 -8.66
C LEU A 355 -17.29 3.38 -8.89
N GLY A 356 -18.17 4.36 -9.13
CA GLY A 356 -19.61 4.15 -9.28
C GLY A 356 -20.30 3.83 -7.95
N LEU A 357 -19.84 4.44 -6.86
CA LEU A 357 -20.39 4.30 -5.51
C LEU A 357 -21.17 5.55 -5.10
N ASP A 358 -22.18 5.35 -4.27
CA ASP A 358 -22.96 6.45 -3.71
C ASP A 358 -22.14 7.28 -2.73
N ILE A 359 -22.34 8.60 -2.77
CA ILE A 359 -21.65 9.54 -1.88
C ILE A 359 -22.31 9.50 -0.48
N PRO A 360 -21.57 9.17 0.59
CA PRO A 360 -22.10 9.16 1.95
C PRO A 360 -22.53 10.56 2.41
N LYS A 361 -23.70 10.66 3.06
CA LYS A 361 -24.27 11.93 3.55
C LYS A 361 -23.42 12.57 4.64
N GLU A 362 -22.58 11.80 5.31
CA GLU A 362 -21.63 12.25 6.32
C GLU A 362 -20.61 13.24 5.75
N LEU A 363 -20.36 13.23 4.44
CA LEU A 363 -19.44 14.19 3.80
C LEU A 363 -20.03 15.60 3.72
N ASP A 364 -21.35 15.74 3.79
CA ASP A 364 -22.06 17.03 3.76
C ASP A 364 -22.13 17.72 5.13
N LYS A 365 -21.68 17.03 6.18
CA LYS A 365 -21.56 17.56 7.55
C LYS A 365 -20.15 18.05 7.79
#